data_AF-A0A9P1CLE5-F1
#
_entry.id   AF-A0A9P1CLE5-F1
#
_cell.length_a   1.000
_cell.length_b   1.000
_cell.length_c   1.000
_cell.angle_alpha   90.00
_cell.angle_beta   90.00
_cell.angle_gamma   90.00
#
_symmetry.space_group_name_H-M   'P 1'
#
loop_
_entity.id
_entity.type
_entity.pdbx_description
1 polymer ?
#
loop_
_entity_poly.entity_id
_entity_poly.type
_entity_poly.pdbx_seq_one_letter_code
_entity_poly.pdbx_strand_id
1 'polypeptide(L)'
;MRTVASSAALRVAEFGTQELSNLTWGLATLGILCEDWMEASGAEMMKRSRDCVPQDLSNTLWAYGTLKHKRNEHMRAINWEVMRQIEWFSPQGLSNVIWGLSAVEYRDMKALTCISEEVIRRPMEQLTPPDISTLLYSFAVLAWMHEDALRKLRRAVRAKMQSFASRDVANVSWAMVTLSHRDDRLFEMLMEKAESLVPEFTVTGLCNVAWAFVRFGLPVPGGLARGIAQETLSRRDELFEEPGDAVLLSDAVCSEWRQHVSDSLFDRCDAIGREPYQDVLVFLEDWHNVPALGCSPAEADTYQSRVTGFKTIQLGRRMTCEMLKRFGIIEDDPQIFLPLRRMREEWLLHNIRTAYEQDPTDATMKHKTTCTWQLTFSDGTPLVEPQVVASGMPMEEPIRFVACVVEHSRSNDAEFQVLNKAADHLLKLGPSVKGTLRLDVSEIPCLSCMGALRQFQKTFPSVALRISFSIRKVSEICEDCSGDIDQPLPVPPRQPSDLPSPLPQEILDNRGRGQRTAAPQAPPPPPRRTQFRRPPEPKAELNGVGADHPPEVLNGYHEVVKPAAAVPPKEPNGDAPQGNHTTKEATPSKPVSIYEQLKQKDWAQSFY
;
A
#
# COMPACT_ATOMS: atom_id res chain seq x y z
N MET A 1 2.08 -29.64 13.25
CA MET A 1 3.08 -28.62 12.86
C MET A 1 3.24 -27.52 13.90
N ARG A 2 2.21 -26.78 14.34
CA ARG A 2 2.39 -25.76 15.42
C ARG A 2 3.07 -26.31 16.68
N THR A 3 2.60 -27.45 17.20
CA THR A 3 3.23 -28.14 18.35
C THR A 3 4.69 -28.50 18.09
N VAL A 4 5.01 -28.90 16.85
CA VAL A 4 6.40 -29.22 16.44
C VAL A 4 7.26 -27.96 16.46
N ALA A 5 6.75 -26.84 15.91
CA ALA A 5 7.43 -25.56 15.90
C ALA A 5 7.65 -24.98 17.31
N SER A 6 6.64 -25.01 18.19
CA SER A 6 6.80 -24.61 19.60
C SER A 6 7.81 -25.50 20.34
N SER A 7 7.80 -26.81 20.09
CA SER A 7 8.81 -27.70 20.69
C SER A 7 10.21 -27.47 20.12
N ALA A 8 10.33 -27.13 18.83
CA ALA A 8 11.60 -26.79 18.20
C ALA A 8 12.15 -25.46 18.73
N ALA A 9 11.29 -24.50 19.06
CA ALA A 9 11.67 -23.21 19.63
C ALA A 9 12.43 -23.35 20.95
N LEU A 10 12.06 -24.34 21.78
CA LEU A 10 12.77 -24.65 23.04
C LEU A 10 14.21 -25.15 22.83
N ARG A 11 14.54 -25.60 21.63
CA ARG A 11 15.84 -26.17 21.24
C ARG A 11 16.46 -25.40 20.08
N VAL A 12 16.07 -24.13 19.89
CA VAL A 12 16.44 -23.33 18.70
C VAL A 12 17.96 -23.24 18.48
N ALA A 13 18.75 -23.21 19.55
CA ALA A 13 20.21 -23.14 19.50
C ALA A 13 20.87 -24.41 18.93
N GLU A 14 20.14 -25.54 18.86
CA GLU A 14 20.65 -26.79 18.28
C GLU A 14 20.55 -26.82 16.75
N PHE A 15 19.82 -25.88 16.14
CA PHE A 15 19.62 -25.82 14.69
C PHE A 15 20.76 -25.06 14.00
N GLY A 16 21.17 -25.51 12.82
CA GLY A 16 21.99 -24.73 11.89
C GLY A 16 21.22 -23.55 11.29
N THR A 17 21.92 -22.53 10.77
CA THR A 17 21.29 -21.37 10.10
C THR A 17 20.38 -21.78 8.93
N GLN A 18 20.80 -22.79 8.17
CA GLN A 18 19.99 -23.40 7.11
C GLN A 18 18.73 -24.09 7.63
N GLU A 19 18.79 -24.74 8.80
CA GLU A 19 17.63 -25.44 9.36
C GLU A 19 16.63 -24.45 9.96
N LEU A 20 17.13 -23.37 10.59
CA LEU A 20 16.32 -22.24 11.03
C LEU A 20 15.56 -21.60 9.87
N SER A 21 16.26 -21.30 8.76
CA SER A 21 15.67 -20.69 7.58
C SER A 21 14.65 -21.62 6.91
N ASN A 22 14.97 -22.91 6.76
CA ASN A 22 14.09 -23.89 6.13
C ASN A 22 12.83 -24.20 6.95
N LEU A 23 12.92 -24.30 8.27
CA LEU A 23 11.72 -24.52 9.10
C LEU A 23 10.83 -23.28 9.08
N THR A 24 11.40 -22.08 9.15
CA THR A 24 10.66 -20.81 9.03
C THR A 24 9.97 -20.70 7.66
N TRP A 25 10.68 -21.02 6.58
CA TRP A 25 10.12 -21.10 5.23
C TRP A 25 9.00 -22.14 5.13
N GLY A 26 9.20 -23.35 5.64
CA GLY A 26 8.20 -24.42 5.61
C GLY A 26 6.92 -24.07 6.39
N LEU A 27 7.05 -23.40 7.54
CA LEU A 27 5.90 -22.87 8.28
C LEU A 27 5.14 -21.81 7.48
N ALA A 28 5.86 -20.92 6.80
CA ALA A 28 5.27 -19.91 5.93
C ALA A 28 4.55 -20.53 4.73
N THR A 29 5.15 -21.52 4.04
CA THR A 29 4.50 -22.26 2.94
C THR A 29 3.21 -22.94 3.38
N LEU A 30 3.14 -23.40 4.64
CA LEU A 30 1.94 -24.01 5.23
C LEU A 30 0.94 -22.98 5.80
N GLY A 31 1.25 -21.68 5.77
CA GLY A 31 0.42 -20.63 6.36
C GLY A 31 0.32 -20.72 7.89
N ILE A 32 1.35 -21.24 8.55
CA ILE A 32 1.37 -21.48 9.99
C ILE A 32 2.25 -20.43 10.67
N LEU A 33 1.62 -19.42 11.28
CA LEU A 33 2.30 -18.52 12.20
C LEU A 33 2.42 -19.18 13.58
N CYS A 34 3.66 -19.34 14.06
CA CYS A 34 3.97 -19.85 15.39
C CYS A 34 4.88 -18.85 16.12
N GLU A 35 4.30 -18.00 16.97
CA GLU A 35 5.03 -16.89 17.61
C GLU A 35 6.27 -17.36 18.38
N ASP A 36 6.18 -18.46 19.14
CA ASP A 36 7.32 -19.02 19.87
C ASP A 36 8.52 -19.29 18.95
N TRP A 37 8.25 -19.89 17.77
CA TRP A 37 9.27 -20.19 16.79
C TRP A 37 9.80 -18.91 16.15
N MET A 38 8.92 -18.00 15.70
CA MET A 38 9.34 -16.76 15.03
C MET A 38 10.23 -15.90 15.92
N GLU A 39 9.90 -15.82 17.22
CA GLU A 39 10.69 -15.08 18.20
C GLU A 39 12.03 -15.77 18.47
N ALA A 40 12.01 -17.07 18.78
CA ALA A 40 13.22 -17.82 19.10
C ALA A 40 14.19 -17.94 17.90
N SER A 41 13.68 -18.27 16.72
CA SER A 41 14.48 -18.43 15.50
C SER A 41 15.01 -17.08 15.02
N GLY A 42 14.20 -16.02 15.10
CA GLY A 42 14.64 -14.67 14.77
C GLY A 42 15.79 -14.20 15.67
N ALA A 43 15.65 -14.39 16.99
CA ALA A 43 16.70 -14.06 17.94
C ALA A 43 17.99 -14.86 17.70
N GLU A 44 17.88 -16.15 17.40
CA GLU A 44 19.04 -17.01 17.11
C GLU A 44 19.72 -16.65 15.79
N MET A 45 18.94 -16.36 14.74
CA MET A 45 19.46 -15.87 13.46
C MET A 45 20.15 -14.51 13.60
N MET A 46 19.70 -13.63 14.50
CA MET A 46 20.40 -12.37 14.77
C MET A 46 21.78 -12.59 15.37
N LYS A 47 21.92 -13.51 16.33
CA LYS A 47 23.21 -13.83 16.96
C LYS A 47 24.21 -14.41 15.95
N ARG A 48 23.70 -15.20 14.99
CA ARG A 48 24.49 -15.94 14.00
C ARG A 48 24.35 -15.38 12.60
N SER A 49 23.99 -14.11 12.46
CA SER A 49 23.67 -13.49 11.17
C SER A 49 24.81 -13.60 10.17
N ARG A 50 26.06 -13.54 10.64
CA ARG A 50 27.27 -13.70 9.81
C ARG A 50 27.46 -15.12 9.24
N ASP A 51 26.84 -16.12 9.84
CA ASP A 51 26.90 -17.52 9.38
C ASP A 51 25.78 -17.84 8.38
N CYS A 52 24.82 -16.93 8.19
CA CYS A 52 23.72 -17.10 7.25
C CYS A 52 24.21 -16.86 5.83
N VAL A 53 23.96 -17.82 4.94
CA VAL A 53 24.21 -17.63 3.50
C VAL A 53 23.07 -16.82 2.85
N PRO A 54 23.24 -16.28 1.62
CA PRO A 54 22.20 -15.46 0.98
C PRO A 54 20.84 -16.16 0.86
N GLN A 55 20.83 -17.48 0.67
CA GLN A 55 19.61 -18.28 0.64
C GLN A 55 18.86 -18.26 1.97
N ASP A 56 19.57 -18.34 3.11
CA ASP A 56 18.95 -18.32 4.43
C ASP A 56 18.26 -17.00 4.71
N LEU A 57 18.94 -15.89 4.38
CA LEU A 57 18.44 -14.53 4.58
C LEU A 57 17.20 -14.25 3.74
N SER A 58 17.27 -14.60 2.44
CA SER A 58 16.15 -14.39 1.52
C SER A 58 14.94 -15.28 1.83
N ASN A 59 15.13 -16.54 2.21
CA ASN A 59 14.05 -17.43 2.64
C ASN A 59 13.38 -16.94 3.93
N THR A 60 14.17 -16.42 4.87
CA THR A 60 13.66 -15.88 6.13
C THR A 60 12.82 -14.63 5.90
N LEU A 61 13.33 -13.66 5.12
CA LEU A 61 12.57 -12.45 4.78
C LEU A 61 11.31 -12.78 3.98
N TRP A 62 11.37 -13.73 3.04
CA TRP A 62 10.19 -14.22 2.35
C TRP A 62 9.19 -14.83 3.34
N ALA A 63 9.63 -15.67 4.27
CA ALA A 63 8.74 -16.28 5.25
C ALA A 63 8.08 -15.23 6.16
N TYR A 64 8.82 -14.20 6.58
CA TYR A 64 8.29 -13.09 7.37
C TYR A 64 7.23 -12.31 6.58
N GLY A 65 7.50 -12.03 5.31
CA GLY A 65 6.54 -11.43 4.38
C GLY A 65 5.26 -12.24 4.23
N THR A 66 5.38 -13.54 3.99
CA THR A 66 4.26 -14.48 3.81
C THR A 66 3.40 -14.59 5.07
N LEU A 67 4.03 -14.65 6.24
CA LEU A 67 3.35 -14.75 7.54
C LEU A 67 2.90 -13.40 8.09
N LYS A 68 3.19 -12.29 7.40
CA LYS A 68 2.97 -10.91 7.87
C LYS A 68 3.61 -10.65 9.24
N HIS A 69 4.72 -11.31 9.53
CA HIS A 69 5.45 -11.19 10.79
C HIS A 69 6.44 -10.02 10.72
N LYS A 70 6.10 -8.91 11.37
CA LYS A 70 6.93 -7.70 11.40
C LYS A 70 7.62 -7.54 12.76
N ARG A 71 8.94 -7.77 12.78
CA ARG A 71 9.83 -7.47 13.92
C ARG A 71 10.99 -6.61 13.45
N ASN A 72 10.93 -5.31 13.74
CA ASN A 72 11.89 -4.33 13.21
C ASN A 72 13.35 -4.67 13.54
N GLU A 73 13.62 -5.23 14.73
CA GLU A 73 14.97 -5.64 15.13
C GLU A 73 15.51 -6.78 14.27
N HIS A 74 14.71 -7.83 14.06
CA HIS A 74 15.05 -8.96 13.19
C HIS A 74 15.29 -8.48 11.76
N MET A 75 14.36 -7.68 11.23
CA MET A 75 14.44 -7.14 9.86
C MET A 75 15.71 -6.31 9.65
N ARG A 76 16.05 -5.44 10.61
CA ARG A 76 17.26 -4.61 10.56
C ARG A 76 18.53 -5.46 10.54
N ALA A 77 18.63 -6.46 11.41
CA ALA A 77 19.80 -7.33 11.50
C ALA A 77 19.97 -8.19 10.23
N ILE A 78 18.88 -8.74 9.69
CA ILE A 78 18.92 -9.54 8.46
C ILE A 78 19.25 -8.65 7.25
N ASN A 79 18.66 -7.46 7.15
CA ASN A 79 18.96 -6.51 6.07
C ASN A 79 20.40 -6.04 6.07
N TRP A 80 21.00 -5.87 7.24
CA TRP A 80 22.43 -5.55 7.35
C TRP A 80 23.27 -6.61 6.64
N GLU A 81 22.96 -7.88 6.88
CA GLU A 81 23.67 -9.00 6.26
C GLU A 81 23.37 -9.13 4.76
N VAL A 82 22.12 -8.87 4.35
CA VAL A 82 21.74 -8.79 2.92
C VAL A 82 22.59 -7.76 2.19
N MET A 83 22.77 -6.56 2.76
CA MET A 83 23.60 -5.52 2.15
C MET A 83 25.06 -5.95 2.01
N ARG A 84 25.60 -6.62 3.04
CA ARG A 84 26.99 -7.10 3.06
C ARG A 84 27.27 -8.19 2.02
N GLN A 85 26.28 -9.03 1.73
CA GLN A 85 26.38 -10.15 0.79
C GLN A 85 25.67 -9.90 -0.55
N ILE A 86 25.27 -8.66 -0.86
CA ILE A 86 24.31 -8.34 -1.93
C ILE A 86 24.71 -8.89 -3.31
N GLU A 87 26.01 -8.92 -3.60
CA GLU A 87 26.56 -9.38 -4.89
C GLU A 87 26.39 -10.89 -5.11
N TRP A 88 26.15 -11.65 -4.02
CA TRP A 88 26.12 -13.11 -4.04
C TRP A 88 24.70 -13.68 -4.03
N PHE A 89 23.69 -12.83 -3.95
CA PHE A 89 22.31 -13.29 -4.09
C PHE A 89 22.04 -13.75 -5.53
N SER A 90 21.24 -14.78 -5.70
CA SER A 90 20.61 -15.05 -7.00
C SER A 90 19.60 -13.94 -7.34
N PRO A 91 19.22 -13.73 -8.62
CA PRO A 91 18.14 -12.81 -8.99
C PRO A 91 16.86 -13.08 -8.19
N GLN A 92 16.46 -14.34 -8.10
CA GLN A 92 15.32 -14.78 -7.29
C GLN A 92 15.50 -14.48 -5.81
N GLY A 93 16.73 -14.56 -5.28
CA GLY A 93 17.02 -14.20 -3.90
C GLY A 93 16.83 -12.73 -3.60
N LEU A 94 17.26 -11.84 -4.50
CA LEU A 94 16.96 -10.41 -4.38
C LEU A 94 15.46 -10.14 -4.46
N SER A 95 14.75 -10.83 -5.37
CA SER A 95 13.29 -10.74 -5.48
C SER A 95 12.57 -11.22 -4.21
N ASN A 96 13.05 -12.29 -3.56
CA ASN A 96 12.51 -12.76 -2.29
C ASN A 96 12.75 -11.77 -1.15
N VAL A 97 13.93 -11.17 -1.08
CA VAL A 97 14.27 -10.13 -0.09
C VAL A 97 13.32 -8.94 -0.23
N ILE A 98 13.25 -8.34 -1.44
CA ILE A 98 12.43 -7.13 -1.66
C ILE A 98 10.93 -7.41 -1.47
N TRP A 99 10.47 -8.60 -1.87
CA TRP A 99 9.08 -9.02 -1.66
C TRP A 99 8.77 -9.22 -0.17
N GLY A 100 9.70 -9.84 0.58
CA GLY A 100 9.57 -9.99 2.02
C GLY A 100 9.44 -8.63 2.71
N LEU A 101 10.28 -7.67 2.34
CA LEU A 101 10.26 -6.29 2.84
C LEU A 101 8.94 -5.57 2.50
N SER A 102 8.49 -5.67 1.25
CA SER A 102 7.26 -5.02 0.80
C SER A 102 6.01 -5.62 1.44
N ALA A 103 5.97 -6.94 1.63
CA ALA A 103 4.83 -7.64 2.20
C ALA A 103 4.54 -7.27 3.68
N VAL A 104 5.54 -6.82 4.44
CA VAL A 104 5.37 -6.25 5.80
C VAL A 104 5.52 -4.73 5.84
N GLU A 105 5.57 -4.08 4.68
CA GLU A 105 5.74 -2.63 4.54
C GLU A 105 6.92 -2.11 5.39
N TYR A 106 8.07 -2.80 5.33
CA TYR A 106 9.28 -2.43 6.04
C TYR A 106 10.22 -1.69 5.09
N ARG A 107 10.32 -0.37 5.27
CA ARG A 107 11.13 0.51 4.44
C ARG A 107 12.51 0.74 5.06
N ASP A 108 13.50 0.00 4.59
CA ASP A 108 14.91 0.20 4.91
C ASP A 108 15.63 0.86 3.74
N MET A 109 15.77 2.18 3.82
CA MET A 109 16.29 2.99 2.71
C MET A 109 17.67 2.51 2.25
N LYS A 110 18.54 2.08 3.18
CA LYS A 110 19.90 1.62 2.83
C LYS A 110 19.85 0.30 2.06
N ALA A 111 19.01 -0.64 2.52
CA ALA A 111 18.83 -1.91 1.83
C ALA A 111 18.20 -1.70 0.44
N LEU A 112 17.20 -0.82 0.33
CA LEU A 112 16.55 -0.50 -0.94
C LEU A 112 17.51 0.16 -1.93
N THR A 113 18.39 1.07 -1.49
CA THR A 113 19.46 1.61 -2.33
C THR A 113 20.41 0.51 -2.79
N CYS A 114 20.88 -0.36 -1.88
CA CYS A 114 21.81 -1.45 -2.24
C CYS A 114 21.20 -2.43 -3.25
N ILE A 115 19.93 -2.81 -3.08
CA ILE A 115 19.20 -3.66 -4.02
C ILE A 115 19.08 -2.95 -5.38
N SER A 116 18.77 -1.65 -5.38
CA SER A 116 18.62 -0.85 -6.61
C SER A 116 19.94 -0.77 -7.38
N GLU A 117 21.06 -0.50 -6.69
CA GLU A 117 22.40 -0.48 -7.27
C GLU A 117 22.83 -1.85 -7.81
N GLU A 118 22.50 -2.93 -7.09
CA GLU A 118 22.75 -4.30 -7.53
C GLU A 118 21.96 -4.65 -8.80
N VAL A 119 20.68 -4.22 -8.90
CA VAL A 119 19.86 -4.39 -10.11
C VAL A 119 20.50 -3.67 -11.31
N ILE A 120 21.06 -2.46 -11.11
CA ILE A 120 21.74 -1.72 -12.17
C ILE A 120 23.01 -2.45 -12.63
N ARG A 121 23.80 -2.97 -11.69
CA ARG A 121 25.05 -3.70 -11.95
C ARG A 121 24.84 -5.02 -12.70
N ARG A 122 23.71 -5.71 -12.48
CA ARG A 122 23.46 -7.02 -13.10
C ARG A 122 23.24 -6.96 -14.62
N PRO A 123 23.74 -7.95 -15.38
CA PRO A 123 23.33 -8.16 -16.76
C PRO A 123 21.81 -8.40 -16.84
N MET A 124 21.15 -7.81 -17.83
CA MET A 124 19.70 -7.93 -17.99
C MET A 124 19.26 -9.37 -18.28
N GLU A 125 20.15 -10.17 -18.87
CA GLU A 125 19.92 -11.55 -19.24
C GLU A 125 19.63 -12.41 -18.00
N GLN A 126 20.25 -12.08 -16.86
CA GLN A 126 20.08 -12.80 -15.59
C GLN A 126 18.75 -12.54 -14.90
N LEU A 127 18.07 -11.43 -15.18
CA LEU A 127 16.78 -11.11 -14.58
C LEU A 127 15.65 -11.81 -15.36
N THR A 128 14.91 -12.70 -14.71
CA THR A 128 13.73 -13.33 -15.32
C THR A 128 12.51 -12.41 -15.27
N PRO A 129 11.48 -12.61 -16.12
CA PRO A 129 10.24 -11.82 -16.04
C PRO A 129 9.60 -11.78 -14.64
N PRO A 130 9.51 -12.91 -13.90
CA PRO A 130 9.06 -12.88 -12.51
C PRO A 130 9.94 -12.06 -11.56
N ASP A 131 11.27 -12.07 -11.75
CA ASP A 131 12.17 -11.24 -10.92
C ASP A 131 11.89 -9.75 -11.17
N ILE A 132 11.78 -9.36 -12.44
CA ILE A 132 11.52 -7.98 -12.88
C ILE A 132 10.17 -7.49 -12.36
N SER A 133 9.11 -8.28 -12.53
CA SER A 133 7.76 -7.93 -12.10
C SER A 133 7.68 -7.80 -10.56
N THR A 134 8.37 -8.68 -9.83
CA THR A 134 8.43 -8.65 -8.35
C THR A 134 9.21 -7.44 -7.83
N LEU A 135 10.32 -7.08 -8.46
CA LEU A 135 11.10 -5.88 -8.12
C LEU A 135 10.27 -4.61 -8.30
N LEU A 136 9.64 -4.45 -9.47
CA LEU A 136 8.79 -3.29 -9.77
C LEU A 136 7.59 -3.21 -8.80
N TYR A 137 6.89 -4.34 -8.59
CA TYR A 137 5.78 -4.41 -7.64
C TYR A 137 6.21 -4.03 -6.22
N SER A 138 7.33 -4.57 -5.75
CA SER A 138 7.80 -4.30 -4.37
C SER A 138 8.30 -2.87 -4.20
N PHE A 139 8.93 -2.29 -5.21
CA PHE A 139 9.26 -0.86 -5.24
C PHE A 139 8.02 0.02 -5.19
N ALA A 140 6.97 -0.33 -5.93
CA ALA A 140 5.70 0.38 -5.87
C ALA A 140 5.04 0.29 -4.48
N VAL A 141 4.94 -0.89 -3.88
CA VAL A 141 4.37 -1.07 -2.52
C VAL A 141 5.15 -0.26 -1.47
N LEU A 142 6.47 -0.21 -1.58
CA LEU A 142 7.33 0.53 -0.65
C LEU A 142 7.44 2.03 -0.97
N ALA A 143 6.76 2.50 -2.01
CA ALA A 143 6.89 3.85 -2.57
C ALA A 143 8.37 4.25 -2.80
N TRP A 144 9.17 3.31 -3.32
CA TRP A 144 10.60 3.45 -3.59
C TRP A 144 10.84 3.65 -5.09
N MET A 145 11.49 4.74 -5.47
CA MET A 145 11.64 5.15 -6.87
C MET A 145 13.10 5.50 -7.18
N HIS A 146 13.95 4.50 -7.34
CA HIS A 146 15.31 4.70 -7.83
C HIS A 146 15.34 4.79 -9.35
N GLU A 147 15.55 6.00 -9.90
CA GLU A 147 15.36 6.31 -11.33
C GLU A 147 16.15 5.37 -12.26
N ASP A 148 17.46 5.18 -12.03
CA ASP A 148 18.29 4.32 -12.87
C ASP A 148 17.90 2.83 -12.79
N ALA A 149 17.49 2.35 -11.62
CA ALA A 149 17.01 0.97 -11.45
C ALA A 149 15.67 0.77 -12.16
N LEU A 150 14.76 1.75 -12.08
CA LEU A 150 13.51 1.72 -12.85
C LEU A 150 13.76 1.76 -14.34
N ARG A 151 14.68 2.61 -14.83
CA ARG A 151 15.07 2.64 -16.25
C ARG A 151 15.65 1.30 -16.71
N LYS A 152 16.52 0.68 -15.91
CA LYS A 152 17.07 -0.67 -16.15
C LYS A 152 15.96 -1.73 -16.22
N LEU A 153 15.01 -1.71 -15.29
CA LEU A 153 13.90 -2.68 -15.25
C LEU A 153 12.95 -2.47 -16.43
N ARG A 154 12.61 -1.23 -16.79
CA ARG A 154 11.80 -0.93 -17.99
C ARG A 154 12.46 -1.43 -19.27
N ARG A 155 13.77 -1.27 -19.43
CA ARG A 155 14.53 -1.87 -20.55
C ARG A 155 14.35 -3.37 -20.60
N ALA A 156 14.48 -4.02 -19.45
CA ALA A 156 14.33 -5.46 -19.33
C ALA A 156 12.90 -5.93 -19.67
N VAL A 157 11.86 -5.19 -19.24
CA VAL A 157 10.47 -5.46 -19.63
C VAL A 157 10.31 -5.37 -21.15
N ARG A 158 10.75 -4.28 -21.79
CA ARG A 158 10.64 -4.12 -23.25
C ARG A 158 11.37 -5.23 -24.01
N ALA A 159 12.60 -5.55 -23.59
CA ALA A 159 13.42 -6.58 -24.23
C ALA A 159 12.85 -7.99 -24.08
N LYS A 160 12.15 -8.27 -22.98
CA LYS A 160 11.64 -9.61 -22.63
C LYS A 160 10.12 -9.73 -22.73
N MET A 161 9.40 -8.72 -23.25
CA MET A 161 7.93 -8.61 -23.24
C MET A 161 7.21 -9.91 -23.65
N GLN A 162 7.70 -10.59 -24.69
CA GLN A 162 7.07 -11.82 -25.18
C GLN A 162 7.11 -12.98 -24.19
N SER A 163 8.08 -13.00 -23.27
CA SER A 163 8.25 -14.02 -22.22
C SER A 163 7.50 -13.73 -20.92
N PHE A 164 6.86 -12.56 -20.79
CA PHE A 164 6.05 -12.23 -19.62
C PHE A 164 4.75 -13.04 -19.62
N ALA A 165 4.41 -13.63 -18.47
CA ALA A 165 3.12 -14.26 -18.23
C ALA A 165 2.09 -13.21 -17.77
N SER A 166 0.80 -13.61 -17.74
CA SER A 166 -0.33 -12.73 -17.36
C SER A 166 -0.09 -12.02 -16.02
N ARG A 167 0.35 -12.75 -15.00
CA ARG A 167 0.71 -12.19 -13.69
C ARG A 167 1.79 -11.12 -13.76
N ASP A 168 2.83 -11.34 -14.56
CA ASP A 168 3.96 -10.40 -14.65
C ASP A 168 3.51 -9.11 -15.33
N VAL A 169 2.67 -9.20 -16.37
CA VAL A 169 2.03 -8.04 -17.02
C VAL A 169 1.19 -7.26 -16.02
N ALA A 170 0.32 -7.94 -15.26
CA ALA A 170 -0.51 -7.28 -14.23
C ALA A 170 0.34 -6.54 -13.19
N ASN A 171 1.39 -7.18 -12.67
CA ASN A 171 2.26 -6.59 -11.67
C ASN A 171 3.03 -5.38 -12.20
N VAL A 172 3.58 -5.46 -13.42
CA VAL A 172 4.27 -4.31 -14.04
C VAL A 172 3.28 -3.18 -14.28
N SER A 173 2.13 -3.43 -14.91
CA SER A 173 1.12 -2.39 -15.18
C SER A 173 0.68 -1.68 -13.90
N TRP A 174 0.38 -2.44 -12.84
CA TRP A 174 -0.01 -1.87 -11.55
C TRP A 174 1.13 -1.06 -10.90
N ALA A 175 2.35 -1.59 -10.91
CA ALA A 175 3.50 -0.95 -10.27
C ALA A 175 3.83 0.40 -10.92
N MET A 176 3.83 0.47 -12.24
CA MET A 176 4.16 1.69 -12.98
C MET A 176 3.13 2.79 -12.76
N VAL A 177 1.83 2.45 -12.71
CA VAL A 177 0.77 3.42 -12.37
C VAL A 177 0.90 3.88 -10.93
N THR A 178 1.11 2.94 -10.00
CA THR A 178 1.26 3.25 -8.58
C THR A 178 2.40 4.23 -8.37
N LEU A 179 3.59 3.97 -8.93
CA LEU A 179 4.74 4.89 -8.89
C LEU A 179 4.53 6.22 -9.65
N SER A 180 3.40 6.39 -10.35
CA SER A 180 3.15 7.51 -11.27
C SER A 180 4.29 7.68 -12.28
N HIS A 181 4.77 6.56 -12.83
CA HIS A 181 5.89 6.51 -13.75
C HIS A 181 5.37 6.30 -15.17
N ARG A 182 5.30 7.40 -15.94
CA ARG A 182 4.72 7.42 -17.28
C ARG A 182 5.70 6.93 -18.33
N ASP A 183 5.34 5.87 -19.03
CA ASP A 183 6.06 5.34 -20.19
C ASP A 183 5.02 4.85 -21.21
N ASP A 184 4.60 5.74 -22.11
CA ASP A 184 3.51 5.49 -23.05
C ASP A 184 3.79 4.28 -23.94
N ARG A 185 5.01 4.16 -24.50
CA ARG A 185 5.39 3.02 -25.35
C ARG A 185 5.38 1.71 -24.60
N LEU A 186 5.84 1.69 -23.34
CA LEU A 186 5.79 0.47 -22.53
C LEU A 186 4.34 0.07 -22.25
N PHE A 187 3.44 1.04 -21.98
CA PHE A 187 2.03 0.75 -21.74
C PHE A 187 1.30 0.25 -22.98
N GLU A 188 1.60 0.77 -24.17
CA GLU A 188 1.12 0.21 -25.43
C GLU A 188 1.50 -1.27 -25.56
N MET A 189 2.78 -1.60 -25.35
CA MET A 189 3.25 -2.99 -25.39
C MET A 189 2.58 -3.88 -24.31
N LEU A 190 2.37 -3.35 -23.10
CA LEU A 190 1.70 -4.08 -22.01
C LEU A 190 0.23 -4.35 -22.34
N MET A 191 -0.47 -3.40 -22.96
CA MET A 191 -1.87 -3.57 -23.37
C MET A 191 -2.01 -4.60 -24.50
N GLU A 192 -1.13 -4.56 -25.51
CA GLU A 192 -1.09 -5.56 -26.57
C GLU A 192 -0.80 -6.96 -26.02
N LYS A 193 0.18 -7.07 -25.10
CA LYS A 193 0.48 -8.34 -24.45
C LYS A 193 -0.67 -8.82 -23.58
N ALA A 194 -1.31 -7.93 -22.82
CA ALA A 194 -2.49 -8.25 -22.02
C ALA A 194 -3.65 -8.75 -22.89
N GLU A 195 -3.89 -8.15 -24.07
CA GLU A 195 -4.92 -8.60 -25.01
C GLU A 195 -4.72 -10.05 -25.41
N SER A 196 -3.48 -10.44 -25.73
CA SER A 196 -3.15 -11.82 -26.09
C SER A 196 -3.27 -12.82 -24.93
N LEU A 197 -3.29 -12.34 -23.69
CA LEU A 197 -3.26 -13.16 -22.47
C LEU A 197 -4.56 -13.11 -21.68
N VAL A 198 -5.60 -12.42 -22.15
CA VAL A 198 -6.87 -12.21 -21.40
C VAL A 198 -7.39 -13.50 -20.72
N PRO A 199 -7.49 -14.66 -21.41
CA PRO A 199 -8.00 -15.89 -20.78
C PRO A 199 -7.06 -16.46 -19.70
N GLU A 200 -5.77 -16.11 -19.73
CA GLU A 200 -4.75 -16.60 -18.80
C GLU A 200 -4.63 -15.78 -17.51
N PHE A 201 -5.32 -14.64 -17.41
CA PHE A 201 -5.34 -13.88 -16.15
C PHE A 201 -6.23 -14.59 -15.11
N THR A 202 -5.87 -14.44 -13.84
CA THR A 202 -6.81 -14.62 -12.72
C THR A 202 -7.75 -13.41 -12.64
N VAL A 203 -8.84 -13.50 -11.88
CA VAL A 203 -9.71 -12.33 -11.63
C VAL A 203 -8.91 -11.15 -11.06
N THR A 204 -8.08 -11.37 -10.04
CA THR A 204 -7.20 -10.32 -9.51
C THR A 204 -6.25 -9.75 -10.57
N GLY A 205 -5.74 -10.60 -11.46
CA GLY A 205 -4.91 -10.18 -12.59
C GLY A 205 -5.66 -9.26 -13.56
N LEU A 206 -6.90 -9.61 -13.92
CA LEU A 206 -7.80 -8.78 -14.73
C LEU A 206 -8.09 -7.44 -14.05
N CYS A 207 -8.36 -7.46 -12.74
CA CYS A 207 -8.62 -6.25 -11.96
C CYS A 207 -7.39 -5.33 -11.94
N ASN A 208 -6.19 -5.88 -11.74
CA ASN A 208 -4.95 -5.10 -11.72
C ASN A 208 -4.68 -4.43 -13.08
N VAL A 209 -4.82 -5.13 -14.20
CA VAL A 209 -4.64 -4.51 -15.53
C VAL A 209 -5.74 -3.51 -15.85
N ALA A 210 -7.00 -3.80 -15.50
CA ALA A 210 -8.11 -2.88 -15.75
C ALA A 210 -7.96 -1.58 -14.95
N TRP A 211 -7.67 -1.70 -13.65
CA TRP A 211 -7.38 -0.57 -12.78
C TRP A 211 -6.19 0.23 -13.30
N ALA A 212 -5.10 -0.45 -13.69
CA ALA A 212 -3.90 0.21 -14.17
C ALA A 212 -4.16 0.95 -15.49
N PHE A 213 -4.80 0.35 -16.48
CA PHE A 213 -4.98 0.98 -17.79
C PHE A 213 -5.98 2.15 -17.74
N VAL A 214 -7.04 2.05 -16.93
CA VAL A 214 -7.95 3.18 -16.66
C VAL A 214 -7.20 4.37 -16.06
N ARG A 215 -6.34 4.12 -15.08
CA ARG A 215 -5.57 5.18 -14.37
C ARG A 215 -4.34 5.64 -15.12
N PHE A 216 -3.78 4.81 -15.98
CA PHE A 216 -2.70 5.26 -16.85
C PHE A 216 -3.25 6.27 -17.84
N GLY A 217 -4.43 6.00 -18.40
CA GLY A 217 -5.18 6.99 -19.18
C GLY A 217 -4.82 7.04 -20.66
N LEU A 218 -4.30 5.95 -21.21
CA LEU A 218 -4.16 5.78 -22.66
C LEU A 218 -5.37 5.03 -23.24
N PRO A 219 -5.68 5.20 -24.55
CA PRO A 219 -6.70 4.41 -25.22
C PRO A 219 -6.35 2.92 -25.17
N VAL A 220 -7.28 2.10 -24.67
CA VAL A 220 -7.10 0.64 -24.65
C VAL A 220 -7.44 0.02 -26.01
N PRO A 221 -6.76 -1.06 -26.41
CA PRO A 221 -7.17 -1.84 -27.56
C PRO A 221 -8.61 -2.36 -27.41
N GLY A 222 -9.41 -2.22 -28.47
CA GLY A 222 -10.81 -2.64 -28.40
C GLY A 222 -11.00 -4.14 -28.17
N GLY A 223 -10.07 -4.97 -28.62
CA GLY A 223 -10.11 -6.42 -28.36
C GLY A 223 -9.82 -6.74 -26.90
N LEU A 224 -8.88 -6.03 -26.25
CA LEU A 224 -8.64 -6.14 -24.81
C LEU A 224 -9.90 -5.77 -24.00
N ALA A 225 -10.52 -4.62 -24.29
CA ALA A 225 -11.73 -4.19 -23.59
C ALA A 225 -12.89 -5.20 -23.73
N ARG A 226 -13.10 -5.74 -24.93
CA ARG A 226 -14.12 -6.79 -25.17
C ARG A 226 -13.76 -8.11 -24.51
N GLY A 227 -12.48 -8.49 -24.51
CA GLY A 227 -11.99 -9.70 -23.85
C GLY A 227 -12.23 -9.64 -22.35
N ILE A 228 -11.83 -8.54 -21.69
CA ILE A 228 -12.09 -8.34 -20.26
C ILE A 228 -13.59 -8.35 -19.99
N ALA A 229 -14.41 -7.67 -20.80
CA ALA A 229 -15.86 -7.72 -20.65
C ALA A 229 -16.44 -9.14 -20.77
N GLN A 230 -15.90 -9.98 -21.66
CA GLN A 230 -16.31 -11.38 -21.78
C GLN A 230 -15.89 -12.20 -20.55
N GLU A 231 -14.67 -12.01 -20.05
CA GLU A 231 -14.20 -12.67 -18.82
C GLU A 231 -15.02 -12.25 -17.59
N THR A 232 -15.41 -10.97 -17.50
CA THR A 232 -16.32 -10.48 -16.45
C THR A 232 -17.64 -11.26 -16.44
N LEU A 233 -18.16 -11.61 -17.63
CA LEU A 233 -19.40 -12.37 -17.75
C LEU A 233 -19.21 -13.87 -17.51
N SER A 234 -18.13 -14.45 -18.04
CA SER A 234 -17.88 -15.90 -17.96
C SER A 234 -17.47 -16.34 -16.56
N ARG A 235 -16.80 -15.48 -15.80
CA ARG A 235 -16.32 -15.75 -14.43
C ARG A 235 -17.17 -15.11 -13.35
N ARG A 236 -18.47 -14.90 -13.62
CA ARG A 236 -19.41 -14.29 -12.69
C ARG A 236 -19.29 -14.91 -11.29
N ASP A 237 -19.34 -16.24 -11.18
CA ASP A 237 -19.33 -16.91 -9.87
C ASP A 237 -18.03 -16.68 -9.08
N GLU A 238 -16.86 -16.64 -9.75
CA GLU A 238 -15.57 -16.32 -9.12
C GLU A 238 -15.54 -14.86 -8.62
N LEU A 239 -16.09 -13.91 -9.39
CA LEU A 239 -16.14 -12.49 -9.04
C LEU A 239 -16.99 -12.20 -7.79
N PHE A 240 -17.99 -13.03 -7.48
CA PHE A 240 -18.81 -12.85 -6.28
C PHE A 240 -18.19 -13.43 -5.00
N GLU A 241 -17.01 -14.07 -5.08
CA GLU A 241 -16.21 -14.38 -3.89
C GLU A 241 -15.68 -13.09 -3.23
N GLU A 242 -15.30 -12.12 -4.06
CA GLU A 242 -14.89 -10.76 -3.71
C GLU A 242 -15.67 -9.73 -4.55
N PRO A 243 -16.90 -9.36 -4.14
CA PRO A 243 -17.79 -8.44 -4.85
C PRO A 243 -17.17 -7.12 -5.35
N GLY A 244 -16.12 -6.63 -4.71
CA GLY A 244 -15.36 -5.47 -5.21
C GLY A 244 -14.74 -5.68 -6.60
N ASP A 245 -14.34 -6.90 -6.95
CA ASP A 245 -13.75 -7.23 -8.25
C ASP A 245 -14.81 -7.13 -9.36
N ALA A 246 -16.03 -7.60 -9.09
CA ALA A 246 -17.18 -7.43 -9.98
C ALA A 246 -17.43 -5.95 -10.30
N VAL A 247 -17.39 -5.09 -9.27
CA VAL A 247 -17.61 -3.65 -9.44
C VAL A 247 -16.48 -3.00 -10.24
N LEU A 248 -15.22 -3.35 -9.95
CA LEU A 248 -14.06 -2.78 -10.64
C LEU A 248 -14.06 -3.12 -12.13
N LEU A 249 -14.25 -4.39 -12.49
CA LEU A 249 -14.26 -4.81 -13.89
C LEU A 249 -15.49 -4.25 -14.63
N SER A 250 -16.64 -4.19 -13.97
CA SER A 250 -17.84 -3.55 -14.51
C SER A 250 -17.60 -2.06 -14.79
N ASP A 251 -17.03 -1.30 -13.84
CA ASP A 251 -16.78 0.14 -14.01
C ASP A 251 -15.77 0.43 -15.12
N ALA A 252 -14.69 -0.37 -15.24
CA ALA A 252 -13.73 -0.21 -16.34
C ALA A 252 -14.40 -0.34 -17.72
N VAL A 253 -15.22 -1.38 -17.90
CA VAL A 253 -15.94 -1.66 -19.16
C VAL A 253 -17.02 -0.61 -19.43
N CYS A 254 -17.81 -0.26 -18.41
CA CYS A 254 -19.01 0.57 -18.56
C CYS A 254 -18.73 2.08 -18.47
N SER A 255 -17.57 2.49 -17.93
CA SER A 255 -17.13 3.90 -17.92
C SER A 255 -16.14 4.14 -19.05
N GLU A 256 -14.85 3.92 -18.81
CA GLU A 256 -13.77 4.38 -19.71
C GLU A 256 -13.74 3.63 -21.04
N TRP A 257 -14.18 2.38 -21.08
CA TRP A 257 -14.08 1.54 -22.29
C TRP A 257 -15.40 1.36 -23.03
N ARG A 258 -16.42 2.16 -22.68
CA ARG A 258 -17.79 2.06 -23.23
C ARG A 258 -17.84 2.03 -24.75
N GLN A 259 -16.95 2.79 -25.39
CA GLN A 259 -16.87 2.90 -26.86
C GLN A 259 -16.45 1.61 -27.57
N HIS A 260 -15.85 0.65 -26.86
CA HIS A 260 -15.34 -0.59 -27.43
C HIS A 260 -16.30 -1.78 -27.31
N VAL A 261 -17.39 -1.62 -26.54
CA VAL A 261 -18.35 -2.68 -26.21
C VAL A 261 -19.73 -2.37 -26.78
N SER A 262 -20.44 -3.42 -27.23
CA SER A 262 -21.83 -3.29 -27.69
C SER A 262 -22.77 -3.03 -26.52
N ASP A 263 -23.95 -2.47 -26.79
CA ASP A 263 -24.97 -2.19 -25.76
C ASP A 263 -25.34 -3.46 -24.99
N SER A 264 -25.50 -4.59 -25.67
CA SER A 264 -25.77 -5.88 -25.02
C SER A 264 -24.66 -6.33 -24.08
N LEU A 265 -23.39 -6.11 -24.44
CA LEU A 265 -22.27 -6.49 -23.57
C LEU A 265 -22.17 -5.53 -22.38
N PHE A 266 -22.39 -4.24 -22.63
CA PHE A 266 -22.49 -3.21 -21.60
C PHE A 266 -23.56 -3.55 -20.56
N ASP A 267 -24.81 -3.82 -20.98
CA ASP A 267 -25.93 -4.06 -20.06
C ASP A 267 -25.67 -5.26 -19.14
N ARG A 268 -25.04 -6.31 -19.68
CA ARG A 268 -24.71 -7.52 -18.92
C ARG A 268 -23.56 -7.29 -17.94
N CYS A 269 -22.52 -6.57 -18.34
CA CYS A 269 -21.43 -6.20 -17.42
C CYS A 269 -21.90 -5.21 -16.35
N ASP A 270 -22.79 -4.28 -16.72
CA ASP A 270 -23.42 -3.35 -15.80
C ASP A 270 -24.22 -4.10 -14.72
N ALA A 271 -25.04 -5.08 -15.13
CA ALA A 271 -25.82 -5.89 -14.21
C ALA A 271 -24.96 -6.57 -13.13
N ILE A 272 -23.78 -7.10 -13.49
CA ILE A 272 -22.85 -7.73 -12.53
C ILE A 272 -22.37 -6.74 -11.48
N GLY A 273 -21.93 -5.54 -11.87
CA GLY A 273 -21.49 -4.53 -10.92
C GLY A 273 -22.63 -3.91 -10.09
N ARG A 274 -23.87 -3.93 -10.63
CA ARG A 274 -25.05 -3.38 -9.94
C ARG A 274 -25.49 -4.21 -8.73
N GLU A 275 -25.22 -5.51 -8.72
CA GLU A 275 -25.60 -6.37 -7.59
C GLU A 275 -24.93 -5.92 -6.28
N PRO A 276 -23.59 -5.84 -6.17
CA PRO A 276 -22.94 -5.32 -4.96
C PRO A 276 -23.31 -3.86 -4.66
N TYR A 277 -23.48 -3.04 -5.70
CA TYR A 277 -23.91 -1.65 -5.55
C TYR A 277 -25.27 -1.54 -4.83
N GLN A 278 -26.24 -2.36 -5.21
CA GLN A 278 -27.59 -2.28 -4.68
C GLN A 278 -27.63 -2.63 -3.19
N ASP A 279 -26.87 -3.64 -2.77
CA ASP A 279 -26.73 -4.03 -1.36
C ASP A 279 -26.17 -2.89 -0.50
N VAL A 280 -25.14 -2.21 -1.01
CA VAL A 280 -24.54 -1.06 -0.35
C VAL A 280 -25.50 0.13 -0.31
N LEU A 281 -26.18 0.41 -1.43
CA LEU A 281 -27.12 1.52 -1.55
C LEU A 281 -28.26 1.39 -0.54
N VAL A 282 -28.94 0.24 -0.51
CA VAL A 282 -30.06 -0.01 0.42
C VAL A 282 -29.60 0.18 1.87
N PHE A 283 -28.41 -0.30 2.20
CA PHE A 283 -27.87 -0.17 3.55
C PHE A 283 -27.59 1.28 3.94
N LEU A 284 -26.91 2.07 3.10
CA LEU A 284 -26.53 3.45 3.40
C LEU A 284 -27.67 4.47 3.21
N GLU A 285 -28.71 4.12 2.46
CA GLU A 285 -29.93 4.93 2.27
C GLU A 285 -30.80 4.93 3.54
N ASP A 286 -30.83 3.82 4.29
CA ASP A 286 -31.55 3.72 5.57
C ASP A 286 -30.76 4.35 6.73
N TRP A 287 -31.30 5.44 7.27
CA TRP A 287 -30.72 6.15 8.41
C TRP A 287 -30.60 5.33 9.70
N HIS A 288 -31.34 4.23 9.86
CA HIS A 288 -31.20 3.34 11.02
C HIS A 288 -29.87 2.57 11.00
N ASN A 289 -29.33 2.32 9.81
CA ASN A 289 -28.06 1.63 9.64
C ASN A 289 -26.86 2.56 9.85
N VAL A 290 -27.03 3.87 9.67
CA VAL A 290 -25.96 4.86 9.76
C VAL A 290 -25.76 5.28 11.23
N PRO A 291 -24.59 5.07 11.85
CA PRO A 291 -24.38 5.41 13.25
C PRO A 291 -24.58 6.88 13.56
N ALA A 292 -25.13 7.18 14.74
CA ALA A 292 -25.16 8.55 15.26
C ALA A 292 -23.80 8.95 15.85
N LEU A 293 -23.54 10.26 15.92
CA LEU A 293 -22.37 10.77 16.64
C LEU A 293 -22.39 10.30 18.11
N GLY A 294 -21.30 9.69 18.55
CA GLY A 294 -21.20 9.14 19.92
C GLY A 294 -22.01 7.87 20.15
N CYS A 295 -22.29 7.10 19.09
CA CYS A 295 -22.95 5.80 19.17
C CYS A 295 -22.27 4.84 20.16
N SER A 296 -23.01 3.83 20.61
CA SER A 296 -22.45 2.79 21.47
C SER A 296 -21.38 1.95 20.74
N PRO A 297 -20.43 1.33 21.45
CA PRO A 297 -19.47 0.41 20.82
C PRO A 297 -20.14 -0.74 20.05
N ALA A 298 -21.25 -1.28 20.55
CA ALA A 298 -21.99 -2.36 19.88
C ALA A 298 -22.62 -1.91 18.54
N GLU A 299 -23.12 -0.67 18.48
CA GLU A 299 -23.63 -0.08 17.23
C GLU A 299 -22.51 0.14 16.22
N ALA A 300 -21.37 0.68 16.67
CA ALA A 300 -20.19 0.85 15.84
C ALA A 300 -19.67 -0.49 15.29
N ASP A 301 -19.56 -1.52 16.14
CA ASP A 301 -19.11 -2.87 15.76
C ASP A 301 -20.06 -3.52 14.74
N THR A 302 -21.37 -3.35 14.92
CA THR A 302 -22.39 -3.85 13.99
C THR A 302 -22.25 -3.19 12.63
N TYR A 303 -22.12 -1.86 12.61
CA TYR A 303 -21.92 -1.09 11.39
C TYR A 303 -20.62 -1.48 10.68
N GLN A 304 -19.50 -1.52 11.40
CA GLN A 304 -18.20 -1.93 10.86
C GLN A 304 -18.27 -3.33 10.27
N SER A 305 -18.85 -4.29 11.01
CA SER A 305 -19.00 -5.67 10.56
C SER A 305 -19.80 -5.75 9.27
N ARG A 306 -20.88 -4.95 9.14
CA ARG A 306 -21.71 -4.94 7.94
C ARG A 306 -21.00 -4.29 6.75
N VAL A 307 -20.37 -3.13 6.94
CA VAL A 307 -19.63 -2.43 5.87
C VAL A 307 -18.44 -3.24 5.39
N THR A 308 -17.65 -3.80 6.32
CA THR A 308 -16.54 -4.70 5.99
C THR A 308 -17.03 -5.99 5.33
N GLY A 309 -18.22 -6.46 5.69
CA GLY A 309 -18.87 -7.65 5.13
C GLY A 309 -19.28 -7.53 3.67
N PHE A 310 -19.42 -6.31 3.12
CA PHE A 310 -19.67 -6.13 1.68
C PHE A 310 -18.50 -6.55 0.80
N LYS A 311 -17.27 -6.63 1.37
CA LYS A 311 -16.04 -6.96 0.62
C LYS A 311 -15.84 -6.10 -0.65
N THR A 312 -16.21 -4.82 -0.56
CA THR A 312 -16.13 -3.86 -1.66
C THR A 312 -15.44 -2.60 -1.18
N ILE A 313 -14.25 -2.31 -1.72
CA ILE A 313 -13.44 -1.14 -1.35
C ILE A 313 -14.08 0.16 -1.83
N GLN A 314 -14.49 0.20 -3.09
CA GLN A 314 -15.09 1.36 -3.76
C GLN A 314 -16.11 0.90 -4.78
N LEU A 315 -16.98 1.81 -5.22
CA LEU A 315 -18.05 1.49 -6.17
C LEU A 315 -17.67 1.81 -7.63
N GLY A 316 -16.41 2.17 -7.91
CA GLY A 316 -16.03 2.71 -9.22
C GLY A 316 -16.63 4.10 -9.46
N ARG A 317 -16.24 4.76 -10.56
CA ARG A 317 -16.61 6.16 -10.81
C ARG A 317 -18.11 6.33 -11.01
N ARG A 318 -18.70 5.52 -11.89
CA ARG A 318 -20.08 5.72 -12.36
C ARG A 318 -21.09 5.50 -11.24
N MET A 319 -20.97 4.39 -10.51
CA MET A 319 -21.91 4.05 -9.43
C MET A 319 -21.69 4.91 -8.18
N THR A 320 -20.45 5.32 -7.89
CA THR A 320 -20.20 6.32 -6.83
C THR A 320 -20.91 7.63 -7.16
N CYS A 321 -20.82 8.13 -8.40
CA CYS A 321 -21.58 9.30 -8.83
C CYS A 321 -23.10 9.11 -8.66
N GLU A 322 -23.64 7.97 -9.09
CA GLU A 322 -25.07 7.65 -8.95
C GLU A 322 -25.51 7.69 -7.47
N MET A 323 -24.72 7.08 -6.58
CA MET A 323 -24.99 7.05 -5.14
C MET A 323 -24.91 8.45 -4.52
N LEU A 324 -23.88 9.23 -4.82
CA LEU A 324 -23.73 10.60 -4.29
C LEU A 324 -24.84 11.54 -4.79
N LYS A 325 -25.34 11.33 -6.02
CA LYS A 325 -26.55 12.03 -6.54
C LYS A 325 -27.78 11.67 -5.72
N ARG A 326 -27.98 10.38 -5.47
CA ARG A 326 -29.11 9.88 -4.68
C ARG A 326 -29.09 10.38 -3.23
N PHE A 327 -27.90 10.57 -2.66
CA PHE A 327 -27.71 11.19 -1.35
C PHE A 327 -27.78 12.72 -1.36
N GLY A 328 -27.88 13.35 -2.53
CA GLY A 328 -28.00 14.80 -2.69
C GLY A 328 -26.73 15.57 -2.31
N ILE A 329 -25.55 14.94 -2.45
CA ILE A 329 -24.27 15.53 -2.02
C ILE A 329 -23.23 15.72 -3.13
N ILE A 330 -23.38 15.09 -4.29
CA ILE A 330 -22.46 15.39 -5.40
C ILE A 330 -22.68 16.84 -5.87
N GLU A 331 -21.61 17.50 -6.29
CA GLU A 331 -21.68 18.73 -7.06
C GLU A 331 -21.37 18.44 -8.52
N ASP A 332 -22.37 18.68 -9.39
CA ASP A 332 -22.28 18.41 -10.82
C ASP A 332 -21.63 19.58 -11.59
N ASP A 333 -21.64 20.81 -11.04
CA ASP A 333 -20.99 21.95 -11.69
C ASP A 333 -19.47 21.99 -11.39
N PRO A 334 -18.61 21.71 -12.39
CA PRO A 334 -17.16 21.71 -12.18
C PRO A 334 -16.61 23.11 -11.85
N GLN A 335 -17.31 24.20 -12.18
CA GLN A 335 -16.85 25.57 -11.92
C GLN A 335 -16.87 25.89 -10.42
N ILE A 336 -17.80 25.31 -9.67
CA ILE A 336 -17.91 25.52 -8.22
C ILE A 336 -16.67 25.01 -7.49
N PHE A 337 -16.12 23.88 -7.94
CA PHE A 337 -14.95 23.24 -7.32
C PHE A 337 -13.62 23.58 -7.99
N LEU A 338 -13.63 24.27 -9.13
CA LEU A 338 -12.41 24.61 -9.86
C LEU A 338 -11.36 25.34 -8.99
N PRO A 339 -11.72 26.31 -8.11
CA PRO A 339 -10.75 26.94 -7.21
C PRO A 339 -10.14 25.95 -6.20
N LEU A 340 -10.97 25.12 -5.55
CA LEU A 340 -10.52 24.13 -4.57
C LEU A 340 -9.64 23.05 -5.21
N ARG A 341 -9.98 22.64 -6.45
CA ARG A 341 -9.21 21.68 -7.24
C ARG A 341 -7.84 22.23 -7.63
N ARG A 342 -7.77 23.48 -8.11
CA ARG A 342 -6.48 24.13 -8.43
C ARG A 342 -5.57 24.20 -7.22
N MET A 343 -6.13 24.66 -6.09
CA MET A 343 -5.40 24.70 -4.82
C MET A 343 -4.88 23.31 -4.42
N ARG A 344 -5.68 22.25 -4.60
CA ARG A 344 -5.27 20.88 -4.32
C ARG A 344 -4.07 20.46 -5.15
N GLU A 345 -4.14 20.66 -6.46
CA GLU A 345 -3.11 20.24 -7.40
C GLU A 345 -1.81 21.04 -7.20
N GLU A 346 -1.91 22.36 -6.98
CA GLU A 346 -0.76 23.22 -6.67
C GLU A 346 -0.08 22.76 -5.37
N TRP A 347 -0.85 22.49 -4.33
CA TRP A 347 -0.36 21.98 -3.06
C TRP A 347 0.34 20.63 -3.23
N LEU A 348 -0.28 19.70 -3.96
CA LEU A 348 0.27 18.36 -4.16
C LEU A 348 1.58 18.41 -4.97
N LEU A 349 1.62 19.17 -6.06
CA LEU A 349 2.82 19.34 -6.88
C LEU A 349 3.96 20.00 -6.10
N HIS A 350 3.65 20.98 -5.24
CA HIS A 350 4.64 21.57 -4.34
C HIS A 350 5.23 20.51 -3.40
N ASN A 351 4.38 19.73 -2.72
CA ASN A 351 4.84 18.71 -1.77
C ASN A 351 5.60 17.56 -2.45
N ILE A 352 5.23 17.18 -3.68
CA ILE A 352 5.99 16.20 -4.47
C ILE A 352 7.40 16.73 -4.78
N ARG A 353 7.53 18.00 -5.20
CA ARG A 353 8.84 18.62 -5.46
C ARG A 353 9.68 18.70 -4.19
N THR A 354 9.11 19.16 -3.08
CA THR A 354 9.82 19.26 -1.80
C THR A 354 10.26 17.88 -1.30
N ALA A 355 9.41 16.85 -1.41
CA ALA A 355 9.81 15.49 -1.06
C ALA A 355 10.97 14.98 -1.93
N TYR A 356 10.90 15.23 -3.24
CA TYR A 356 11.96 14.85 -4.19
C TYR A 356 13.30 15.56 -3.90
N GLU A 357 13.28 16.84 -3.53
CA GLU A 357 14.47 17.58 -3.13
C GLU A 357 15.12 17.04 -1.84
N GLN A 358 14.32 16.46 -0.94
CA GLN A 358 14.80 15.84 0.30
C GLN A 358 15.34 14.43 0.06
N ASP A 359 14.59 13.63 -0.70
CA ASP A 359 14.95 12.28 -1.10
C ASP A 359 14.33 11.96 -2.47
N PRO A 360 15.13 11.93 -3.55
CA PRO A 360 14.61 11.66 -4.90
C PRO A 360 14.06 10.24 -5.06
N THR A 361 14.37 9.34 -4.12
CA THR A 361 13.87 7.96 -4.12
C THR A 361 12.52 7.81 -3.42
N ASP A 362 12.03 8.84 -2.73
CA ASP A 362 10.75 8.79 -2.05
C ASP A 362 9.57 9.18 -2.95
N ALA A 363 8.75 8.18 -3.29
CA ALA A 363 7.52 8.37 -4.05
C ALA A 363 6.25 8.44 -3.18
N THR A 364 6.37 8.47 -1.84
CA THR A 364 5.20 8.39 -0.94
C THR A 364 4.16 9.46 -1.23
N MET A 365 4.58 10.70 -1.49
CA MET A 365 3.66 11.80 -1.80
C MET A 365 2.89 11.61 -3.11
N LYS A 366 3.42 10.85 -4.08
CA LYS A 366 2.76 10.59 -5.36
C LYS A 366 1.53 9.68 -5.21
N HIS A 367 1.48 8.86 -4.14
CA HIS A 367 0.41 7.88 -3.91
C HIS A 367 -0.71 8.41 -3.03
N LYS A 368 -0.52 9.55 -2.37
CA LYS A 368 -1.49 10.08 -1.41
C LYS A 368 -2.72 10.63 -2.13
N THR A 369 -3.88 10.15 -1.73
CA THR A 369 -5.15 10.86 -1.96
C THR A 369 -5.12 12.18 -1.22
N THR A 370 -5.49 13.26 -1.90
CA THR A 370 -5.63 14.60 -1.33
C THR A 370 -7.07 15.07 -1.38
N CYS A 371 -7.48 15.87 -0.40
CA CYS A 371 -8.80 16.43 -0.29
C CYS A 371 -8.67 17.91 0.08
N THR A 372 -9.10 18.80 -0.80
CA THR A 372 -9.28 20.22 -0.44
C THR A 372 -10.67 20.39 0.12
N TRP A 373 -10.82 21.19 1.17
CA TRP A 373 -12.13 21.45 1.76
C TRP A 373 -12.26 22.86 2.30
N GLN A 374 -13.52 23.29 2.46
CA GLN A 374 -13.90 24.56 3.05
C GLN A 374 -15.22 24.41 3.79
N LEU A 375 -15.39 25.13 4.89
CA LEU A 375 -16.65 25.21 5.62
C LEU A 375 -17.09 26.67 5.67
N THR A 376 -18.30 26.97 5.18
CA THR A 376 -18.86 28.32 5.18
C THR A 376 -20.17 28.37 5.96
N PHE A 377 -20.49 29.51 6.55
CA PHE A 377 -21.83 29.82 7.02
C PHE A 377 -22.82 29.98 5.85
N SER A 378 -24.11 30.10 6.17
CA SER A 378 -25.19 30.22 5.16
C SER A 378 -25.14 31.55 4.39
N ASP A 379 -24.54 32.58 4.96
CA ASP A 379 -24.30 33.88 4.32
C ASP A 379 -23.06 33.88 3.41
N GLY A 380 -22.34 32.76 3.32
CA GLY A 380 -21.12 32.60 2.55
C GLY A 380 -19.84 32.94 3.30
N THR A 381 -19.91 33.43 4.54
CA THR A 381 -18.73 33.76 5.35
C THR A 381 -17.92 32.49 5.65
N PRO A 382 -16.60 32.45 5.38
CA PRO A 382 -15.77 31.30 5.74
C PRO A 382 -15.76 31.09 7.26
N LEU A 383 -16.10 29.87 7.68
CA LEU A 383 -15.84 29.38 9.03
C LEU A 383 -14.48 28.69 9.10
N VAL A 384 -14.13 27.98 8.03
CA VAL A 384 -12.80 27.42 7.82
C VAL A 384 -12.36 27.82 6.42
N GLU A 385 -11.22 28.50 6.34
CA GLU A 385 -10.60 28.84 5.05
C GLU A 385 -10.24 27.57 4.27
N PRO A 386 -10.22 27.63 2.93
CA PRO A 386 -9.81 26.50 2.10
C PRO A 386 -8.46 25.94 2.55
N GLN A 387 -8.38 24.62 2.73
CA GLN A 387 -7.15 23.92 3.09
C GLN A 387 -7.11 22.52 2.51
N VAL A 388 -5.91 21.95 2.37
CA VAL A 388 -5.68 20.62 1.79
C VAL A 388 -5.28 19.63 2.88
N VAL A 389 -5.89 18.45 2.85
CA VAL A 389 -5.52 17.30 3.67
C VAL A 389 -5.03 16.17 2.75
N ALA A 390 -4.01 15.45 3.18
CA ALA A 390 -3.52 14.25 2.49
C ALA A 390 -3.74 13.00 3.35
N SER A 391 -4.04 11.90 2.68
CA SER A 391 -4.20 10.59 3.33
C SER A 391 -2.91 10.13 4.03
N GLY A 392 -3.07 9.32 5.08
CA GLY A 392 -1.94 8.77 5.85
C GLY A 392 -1.21 9.80 6.73
N MET A 393 -1.64 11.07 6.73
CA MET A 393 -1.16 12.07 7.68
C MET A 393 -1.87 11.87 9.04
N PRO A 394 -1.18 12.08 10.17
CA PRO A 394 -1.82 12.06 11.48
C PRO A 394 -2.93 13.10 11.57
N MET A 395 -4.07 12.71 12.13
CA MET A 395 -5.14 13.63 12.49
C MET A 395 -4.93 14.10 13.93
N GLU A 396 -4.93 15.41 14.16
CA GLU A 396 -4.77 16.00 15.49
C GLU A 396 -6.11 16.07 16.25
N GLU A 397 -7.21 16.04 15.51
CA GLU A 397 -8.57 16.10 16.03
C GLU A 397 -9.09 14.72 16.45
N PRO A 398 -10.07 14.66 17.36
CA PRO A 398 -10.68 13.39 17.76
C PRO A 398 -11.42 12.72 16.60
N ILE A 399 -11.29 11.39 16.50
CA ILE A 399 -12.14 10.58 15.62
C ILE A 399 -13.57 10.60 16.18
N ARG A 400 -14.49 11.19 15.43
CA ARG A 400 -15.93 11.37 15.71
C ARG A 400 -16.80 10.34 15.01
N PHE A 401 -16.42 9.91 13.81
CA PHE A 401 -17.17 8.97 13.00
C PHE A 401 -16.60 7.56 13.08
N VAL A 402 -17.45 6.57 12.82
CA VAL A 402 -17.05 5.16 12.76
C VAL A 402 -16.33 4.90 11.43
N ALA A 403 -15.01 4.75 11.48
CA ALA A 403 -14.21 4.23 10.36
C ALA A 403 -14.45 2.73 10.19
N CYS A 404 -14.39 2.25 8.95
CA CYS A 404 -14.51 0.83 8.63
C CYS A 404 -13.19 0.28 8.08
N VAL A 405 -12.99 -1.03 8.24
CA VAL A 405 -11.83 -1.73 7.66
C VAL A 405 -12.26 -2.34 6.34
N VAL A 406 -11.88 -1.69 5.24
CA VAL A 406 -12.11 -2.20 3.88
C VAL A 406 -10.73 -2.41 3.29
N GLU A 407 -10.33 -3.68 3.19
CA GLU A 407 -8.93 -4.11 3.10
C GLU A 407 -8.08 -3.78 4.35
N HIS A 408 -7.90 -2.50 4.65
CA HIS A 408 -7.18 -1.95 5.80
C HIS A 408 -8.00 -0.84 6.49
N SER A 409 -7.52 -0.31 7.61
CA SER A 409 -8.19 0.84 8.25
C SER A 409 -8.19 2.04 7.30
N ARG A 410 -9.34 2.68 7.15
CA ARG A 410 -9.54 3.88 6.32
C ARG A 410 -9.70 5.16 7.16
N SER A 411 -9.34 5.12 8.44
CA SER A 411 -9.40 6.27 9.36
C SER A 411 -8.46 7.42 8.97
N ASN A 412 -7.45 7.12 8.14
CA ASN A 412 -6.46 8.09 7.68
C ASN A 412 -6.74 8.56 6.25
N ASP A 413 -7.88 8.21 5.65
CA ASP A 413 -8.29 8.73 4.35
C ASP A 413 -8.56 10.23 4.44
N ALA A 414 -8.27 10.96 3.36
CA ALA A 414 -8.33 12.41 3.38
C ALA A 414 -9.75 12.93 3.64
N GLU A 415 -10.76 12.33 3.01
CA GLU A 415 -12.18 12.65 3.18
C GLU A 415 -12.63 12.38 4.62
N PHE A 416 -12.21 11.24 5.19
CA PHE A 416 -12.54 10.88 6.56
C PHE A 416 -11.98 11.91 7.54
N GLN A 417 -10.70 12.30 7.37
CA GLN A 417 -10.08 13.34 8.19
C GLN A 417 -10.84 14.69 8.06
N VAL A 418 -11.16 15.12 6.84
CA VAL A 418 -11.92 16.35 6.59
C VAL A 418 -13.25 16.36 7.34
N LEU A 419 -14.00 15.26 7.30
CA LEU A 419 -15.29 15.16 7.97
C LEU A 419 -15.14 15.29 9.49
N ASN A 420 -14.14 14.64 10.08
CA ASN A 420 -13.88 14.74 11.53
C ASN A 420 -13.43 16.15 11.94
N LYS A 421 -12.56 16.79 11.15
CA LYS A 421 -12.14 18.18 11.34
C LYS A 421 -13.34 19.13 11.30
N ALA A 422 -14.18 19.03 10.26
CA ALA A 422 -15.37 19.85 10.12
C ALA A 422 -16.37 19.61 11.27
N ALA A 423 -16.57 18.37 11.69
CA ALA A 423 -17.43 18.03 12.82
C ALA A 423 -16.93 18.66 14.12
N ASP A 424 -15.62 18.66 14.37
CA ASP A 424 -15.03 19.28 15.57
C ASP A 424 -15.27 20.79 15.62
N HIS A 425 -15.15 21.48 14.48
CA HIS A 425 -15.50 22.92 14.38
C HIS A 425 -17.00 23.17 14.64
N LEU A 426 -17.89 22.37 14.05
CA LEU A 426 -19.34 22.54 14.20
C LEU A 426 -19.81 22.28 15.63
N LEU A 427 -19.27 21.27 16.31
CA LEU A 427 -19.62 20.93 17.69
C LEU A 427 -19.26 22.04 18.68
N LYS A 428 -18.17 22.79 18.43
CA LYS A 428 -17.77 23.94 19.25
C LYS A 428 -18.74 25.12 19.17
N LEU A 429 -19.46 25.25 18.04
CA LEU A 429 -20.41 26.34 17.81
C LEU A 429 -21.85 25.99 18.21
N GLY A 430 -22.18 24.69 18.30
CA GLY A 430 -23.47 24.19 18.72
C GLY A 430 -24.39 23.73 17.58
N PRO A 431 -25.56 23.14 17.91
CA PRO A 431 -26.41 22.40 16.96
C PRO A 431 -27.17 23.27 15.95
N SER A 432 -27.20 24.59 16.14
CA SER A 432 -27.96 25.54 15.32
C SER A 432 -27.18 26.08 14.13
N VAL A 433 -25.90 25.71 13.96
CA VAL A 433 -25.08 26.18 12.84
C VAL A 433 -25.65 25.71 11.51
N LYS A 434 -25.80 26.66 10.59
CA LYS A 434 -26.21 26.42 9.22
C LYS A 434 -25.09 26.83 8.28
N GLY A 435 -24.75 25.99 7.32
CA GLY A 435 -23.61 26.24 6.46
C GLY A 435 -23.49 25.28 5.29
N THR A 436 -22.34 25.31 4.63
CA THR A 436 -21.98 24.34 3.58
C THR A 436 -20.57 23.84 3.81
N LEU A 437 -20.40 22.51 3.90
CA LEU A 437 -19.11 21.84 3.81
C LEU A 437 -18.88 21.42 2.36
N ARG A 438 -17.81 21.94 1.75
CA ARG A 438 -17.35 21.57 0.41
C ARG A 438 -16.07 20.76 0.51
N LEU A 439 -15.97 19.68 -0.26
CA LEU A 439 -14.73 18.92 -0.43
C LEU A 439 -14.48 18.46 -1.88
N ASP A 440 -13.24 18.58 -2.38
CA ASP A 440 -12.78 18.07 -3.67
C ASP A 440 -11.67 17.04 -3.49
N VAL A 441 -11.94 15.80 -3.89
CA VAL A 441 -11.10 14.62 -3.59
C VAL A 441 -10.37 14.13 -4.84
N SER A 442 -9.08 13.82 -4.72
CA SER A 442 -8.24 13.40 -5.84
C SER A 442 -8.45 11.94 -6.24
N GLU A 443 -9.49 11.30 -5.70
CA GLU A 443 -9.75 9.88 -5.82
C GLU A 443 -11.26 9.58 -5.65
N ILE A 444 -11.71 8.43 -6.14
CA ILE A 444 -13.04 7.92 -5.84
C ILE A 444 -13.13 7.58 -4.34
N PRO A 445 -14.11 8.13 -3.60
CA PRO A 445 -14.27 7.81 -2.18
C PRO A 445 -14.48 6.31 -1.94
N CYS A 446 -13.72 5.76 -0.99
CA CYS A 446 -13.91 4.38 -0.55
C CYS A 446 -15.22 4.23 0.23
N LEU A 447 -15.67 2.99 0.44
CA LEU A 447 -16.92 2.72 1.13
C LEU A 447 -16.95 3.21 2.59
N SER A 448 -15.80 3.21 3.27
CA SER A 448 -15.67 3.81 4.61
C SER A 448 -15.88 5.33 4.57
N CYS A 449 -15.31 6.03 3.58
CA CYS A 449 -15.51 7.47 3.39
C CYS A 449 -16.96 7.79 3.02
N MET A 450 -17.57 6.99 2.13
CA MET A 450 -19.00 7.07 1.82
C MET A 450 -19.86 6.95 3.09
N GLY A 451 -19.53 5.99 3.95
CA GLY A 451 -20.15 5.83 5.26
C GLY A 451 -19.99 7.03 6.18
N ALA A 452 -18.80 7.63 6.23
CA ALA A 452 -18.53 8.83 7.03
C ALA A 452 -19.30 10.06 6.49
N LEU A 453 -19.43 10.22 5.16
CA LEU A 453 -20.26 11.26 4.55
C LEU A 453 -21.71 11.15 5.04
N ARG A 454 -22.25 9.92 5.12
CA ARG A 454 -23.60 9.68 5.65
C ARG A 454 -23.72 9.98 7.13
N GLN A 455 -22.77 9.55 7.95
CA GLN A 455 -22.74 9.88 9.38
C GLN A 455 -22.70 11.41 9.60
N PHE A 456 -21.93 12.14 8.78
CA PHE A 456 -21.90 13.60 8.81
C PHE A 456 -23.26 14.21 8.45
N GLN A 457 -23.90 13.78 7.35
CA GLN A 457 -25.23 14.26 6.96
C GLN A 457 -26.28 14.01 8.05
N LYS A 458 -26.25 12.85 8.71
CA LYS A 458 -27.15 12.52 9.82
C LYS A 458 -26.93 13.42 11.03
N THR A 459 -25.66 13.72 11.32
CA THR A 459 -25.26 14.50 12.51
C THR A 459 -25.52 16.00 12.34
N PHE A 460 -25.29 16.55 11.15
CA PHE A 460 -25.40 17.98 10.86
C PHE A 460 -26.39 18.26 9.70
N PRO A 461 -27.70 17.99 9.87
CA PRO A 461 -28.69 18.14 8.80
C PRO A 461 -28.86 19.59 8.31
N SER A 462 -28.45 20.56 9.13
CA SER A 462 -28.44 22.00 8.82
C SER A 462 -27.22 22.46 8.00
N VAL A 463 -26.24 21.59 7.80
CA VAL A 463 -25.01 21.89 7.03
C VAL A 463 -25.07 21.10 5.72
N ALA A 464 -25.20 21.82 4.61
CA ALA A 464 -25.18 21.21 3.29
C ALA A 464 -23.81 20.57 3.01
N LEU A 465 -23.80 19.28 2.68
CA LEU A 465 -22.58 18.57 2.28
C LEU A 465 -22.49 18.57 0.76
N ARG A 466 -21.35 19.01 0.21
CA ARG A 466 -21.06 19.03 -1.22
C ARG A 466 -19.70 18.40 -1.49
N ILE A 467 -19.67 17.40 -2.36
CA ILE A 467 -18.46 16.68 -2.74
C ILE A 467 -18.27 16.69 -4.25
N SER A 468 -17.04 16.92 -4.68
CA SER A 468 -16.56 16.62 -6.02
C SER A 468 -15.35 15.68 -5.92
N PHE A 469 -15.10 14.90 -6.97
CA PHE A 469 -13.89 14.10 -7.05
C PHE A 469 -13.38 13.98 -8.49
N SER A 470 -12.07 13.81 -8.63
CA SER A 470 -11.39 13.68 -9.92
C SER A 470 -10.23 12.70 -9.81
N ILE A 471 -10.24 11.66 -10.64
CA ILE A 471 -9.15 10.69 -10.73
C ILE A 471 -8.01 11.33 -11.52
N ARG A 472 -6.79 11.26 -10.99
CA ARG A 472 -5.59 11.74 -11.68
C ARG A 472 -5.05 10.64 -12.59
N LYS A 473 -5.10 10.83 -13.91
CA LYS A 473 -4.54 9.87 -14.86
C LYS A 473 -3.06 10.15 -15.09
N VAL A 474 -2.22 9.12 -15.06
CA VAL A 474 -0.76 9.25 -15.21
C VAL A 474 -0.38 9.96 -16.52
N SER A 475 -1.08 9.68 -17.62
CA SER A 475 -0.88 10.33 -18.93
C SER A 475 -1.18 11.83 -18.95
N GLU A 476 -1.98 12.33 -18.00
CA GLU A 476 -2.38 13.74 -17.92
C GLU A 476 -1.44 14.55 -17.03
N ILE A 477 -0.85 13.91 -16.00
CA ILE A 477 -0.12 14.62 -14.93
C ILE A 477 1.39 14.38 -14.93
N CYS A 478 1.89 13.36 -15.63
CA CYS A 478 3.30 13.00 -15.64
C CYS A 478 3.91 13.21 -17.03
N GLU A 479 5.21 13.55 -17.05
CA GLU A 479 6.00 13.63 -18.28
C GLU A 479 6.30 12.23 -18.82
N ASP A 480 6.15 12.05 -20.14
CA ASP A 480 6.43 10.76 -20.78
C ASP A 480 7.94 10.52 -20.87
N CYS A 481 8.41 9.49 -20.17
CA CYS A 481 9.83 9.10 -20.21
C CYS A 481 10.12 8.02 -21.26
N SER A 482 9.20 7.72 -22.19
CA SER A 482 9.39 6.68 -23.21
C SER A 482 10.73 6.75 -23.95
N GLY A 483 11.23 7.96 -24.18
CA GLY A 483 12.48 8.26 -24.90
C GLY A 483 13.76 8.24 -24.07
N ASP A 484 13.67 8.15 -22.74
CA ASP A 484 14.87 8.05 -21.89
C ASP A 484 15.53 6.66 -21.94
N ILE A 485 14.83 5.69 -22.55
CA ILE A 485 15.16 4.28 -22.46
C ILE A 485 16.54 3.97 -23.02
N ASP A 486 17.12 4.78 -23.89
CA ASP A 486 18.42 4.51 -24.53
C ASP A 486 19.57 5.28 -23.86
N GLN A 487 19.28 6.13 -22.85
CA GLN A 487 20.28 6.90 -22.13
C GLN A 487 21.27 6.01 -21.36
N PRO A 488 22.58 6.27 -21.38
CA PRO A 488 23.55 5.47 -20.63
C PRO A 488 23.17 5.34 -19.15
N LEU A 489 23.26 4.12 -18.61
CA LEU A 489 23.05 3.90 -17.18
C LEU A 489 24.40 4.05 -16.46
N PRO A 490 24.55 4.97 -15.50
CA PRO A 490 25.73 4.99 -14.66
C PRO A 490 25.75 3.70 -13.85
N VAL A 491 26.84 2.94 -13.95
CA VAL A 491 27.00 1.71 -13.16
C VAL A 491 27.56 2.10 -11.79
N PRO A 492 26.82 1.88 -10.70
CA PRO A 492 27.32 2.19 -9.36
C PRO A 492 28.60 1.39 -9.07
N PRO A 493 29.58 1.99 -8.36
CA PRO A 493 30.78 1.27 -7.99
C PRO A 493 30.43 0.07 -7.09
N ARG A 494 31.19 -1.02 -7.23
CA ARG A 494 31.07 -2.15 -6.30
C ARG A 494 31.54 -1.74 -4.91
N GLN A 495 30.84 -2.22 -3.89
CA GLN A 495 31.27 -2.03 -2.52
C GLN A 495 32.46 -2.97 -2.24
N PRO A 496 33.53 -2.50 -1.57
CA PRO A 496 34.56 -3.41 -1.08
C PRO A 496 33.95 -4.35 -0.04
N SER A 497 33.84 -5.64 -0.39
CA SER A 497 33.43 -6.67 0.57
C SER A 497 34.64 -7.11 1.39
N ASP A 498 34.50 -7.15 2.70
CA ASP A 498 35.47 -7.75 3.63
C ASP A 498 35.36 -9.28 3.65
N LEU A 499 34.43 -9.84 2.89
CA LEU A 499 34.18 -11.26 2.82
C LEU A 499 34.92 -11.97 1.67
N PRO A 500 35.37 -13.21 1.88
CA PRO A 500 35.87 -14.05 0.79
C PRO A 500 34.75 -14.39 -0.20
N SER A 501 35.06 -14.46 -1.49
CA SER A 501 34.09 -14.92 -2.49
C SER A 501 33.53 -16.30 -2.12
N PRO A 502 32.21 -16.48 -2.08
CA PRO A 502 31.60 -17.76 -1.74
C PRO A 502 31.95 -18.80 -2.81
N LEU A 503 32.05 -20.06 -2.38
CA LEU A 503 32.21 -21.19 -3.29
C LEU A 503 30.98 -21.24 -4.23
N PRO A 504 31.11 -21.73 -5.48
CA PRO A 504 29.96 -21.87 -6.38
C PRO A 504 28.81 -22.71 -5.80
N GLN A 505 29.13 -23.62 -4.85
CA GLN A 505 28.15 -24.43 -4.11
C GLN A 505 27.43 -23.66 -2.99
N GLU A 506 27.89 -22.46 -2.62
CA GLU A 506 27.28 -21.58 -1.63
C GLU A 506 26.38 -20.51 -2.31
N ILE A 507 26.64 -20.22 -3.60
CA ILE A 507 25.75 -19.46 -4.48
C ILE A 507 24.69 -20.43 -5.03
N LEU A 508 23.81 -20.91 -4.15
CA LEU A 508 22.73 -21.81 -4.52
C LEU A 508 21.52 -21.03 -5.01
N ASP A 509 20.81 -21.61 -5.98
CA ASP A 509 19.44 -21.19 -6.27
C ASP A 509 18.58 -21.41 -5.03
N ASN A 510 17.74 -20.43 -4.69
CA ASN A 510 16.85 -20.45 -3.52
C ASN A 510 15.73 -21.49 -3.56
N ARG A 511 15.89 -22.55 -4.37
CA ARG A 511 14.95 -23.67 -4.41
C ARG A 511 15.24 -24.53 -3.20
N GLY A 512 14.36 -24.49 -2.19
CA GLY A 512 14.16 -25.68 -1.37
C GLY A 512 14.01 -26.89 -2.31
N ARG A 513 14.46 -28.09 -1.93
CA ARG A 513 14.48 -29.29 -2.80
C ARG A 513 13.08 -29.81 -3.23
N GLY A 514 12.08 -28.95 -3.42
CA GLY A 514 10.84 -29.19 -4.12
C GLY A 514 10.96 -28.81 -5.61
N GLN A 515 10.18 -29.47 -6.47
CA GLN A 515 10.13 -29.22 -7.92
C GLN A 515 9.86 -27.74 -8.25
N ARG A 516 10.15 -27.31 -9.48
CA ARG A 516 9.91 -25.97 -10.05
C ARG A 516 8.54 -25.40 -9.59
N THR A 517 8.52 -24.67 -8.48
CA THR A 517 7.44 -23.78 -8.13
C THR A 517 7.73 -22.45 -8.81
N ALA A 518 6.73 -21.88 -9.48
CA ALA A 518 6.81 -20.51 -9.96
C ALA A 518 7.30 -19.58 -8.83
N ALA A 519 8.01 -18.49 -9.18
CA ALA A 519 8.26 -17.40 -8.24
C ALA A 519 6.96 -17.11 -7.46
N PRO A 520 7.03 -16.82 -6.15
CA PRO A 520 5.86 -16.74 -5.28
C PRO A 520 4.76 -15.93 -5.96
N GLN A 521 3.57 -16.52 -6.08
CA GLN A 521 2.39 -15.70 -6.33
C GLN A 521 2.38 -14.66 -5.21
N ALA A 522 2.18 -13.37 -5.54
CA ALA A 522 1.56 -12.51 -4.55
C ALA A 522 0.31 -13.28 -4.12
N PRO A 523 0.21 -13.71 -2.86
CA PRO A 523 -1.02 -14.35 -2.44
C PRO A 523 -2.13 -13.34 -2.77
N PRO A 524 -3.34 -13.79 -3.14
CA PRO A 524 -4.49 -12.93 -2.93
C PRO A 524 -4.39 -12.38 -1.49
N PRO A 525 -4.89 -11.16 -1.21
CA PRO A 525 -4.91 -10.65 0.16
C PRO A 525 -5.33 -11.80 1.10
N PRO A 526 -4.64 -11.96 2.24
CA PRO A 526 -4.65 -13.20 3.00
C PRO A 526 -6.09 -13.71 3.15
N PRO A 527 -6.36 -15.03 3.10
CA PRO A 527 -7.68 -15.52 3.50
C PRO A 527 -7.98 -14.92 4.87
N ARG A 528 -8.88 -13.93 4.87
CA ARG A 528 -9.27 -13.22 6.08
C ARG A 528 -9.82 -14.28 7.01
N ARG A 529 -9.26 -14.35 8.22
CA ARG A 529 -9.68 -15.21 9.35
C ARG A 529 -10.90 -16.05 8.97
N THR A 530 -10.69 -17.30 8.57
CA THR A 530 -11.72 -18.29 8.85
C THR A 530 -11.91 -18.19 10.36
N GLN A 531 -13.03 -17.58 10.77
CA GLN A 531 -13.50 -17.76 12.12
C GLN A 531 -13.53 -19.27 12.30
N PHE A 532 -12.71 -19.77 13.22
CA PHE A 532 -12.93 -21.09 13.77
C PHE A 532 -14.42 -21.11 14.12
N ARG A 533 -15.20 -21.92 13.39
CA ARG A 533 -16.52 -22.33 13.87
C ARG A 533 -16.28 -22.78 15.30
N ARG A 534 -16.85 -22.06 16.27
CA ARG A 534 -16.96 -22.60 17.62
C ARG A 534 -17.57 -24.00 17.46
N PRO A 535 -16.97 -25.04 18.05
CA PRO A 535 -17.68 -26.31 18.16
C PRO A 535 -19.04 -26.02 18.82
N PRO A 536 -20.12 -26.71 18.40
CA PRO A 536 -21.42 -26.53 19.03
C PRO A 536 -21.27 -26.74 20.54
N GLU A 537 -21.79 -25.80 21.32
CA GLU A 537 -21.80 -25.88 22.77
C GLU A 537 -22.40 -27.23 23.20
N PRO A 538 -21.72 -28.00 24.07
CA PRO A 538 -22.33 -29.18 24.65
C PRO A 538 -23.53 -28.74 25.48
N LYS A 539 -24.70 -29.31 25.16
CA LYS A 539 -25.93 -29.13 25.93
C LYS A 539 -25.64 -29.44 27.40
N ALA A 540 -25.97 -28.49 28.26
CA ALA A 540 -25.89 -28.64 29.70
C ALA A 540 -26.78 -29.82 30.15
N GLU A 541 -26.16 -30.89 30.64
CA GLU A 541 -26.78 -31.81 31.58
C GLU A 541 -26.47 -31.30 32.99
N LEU A 542 -27.53 -30.85 33.66
CA LEU A 542 -27.56 -30.61 35.09
C LEU A 542 -27.24 -31.91 35.83
N ASN A 543 -26.17 -31.94 36.63
CA ASN A 543 -26.09 -32.69 37.88
C ASN A 543 -24.98 -32.11 38.77
N GLY A 544 -25.33 -31.86 40.03
CA GLY A 544 -24.62 -30.96 40.93
C GLY A 544 -23.55 -31.59 41.83
N VAL A 545 -23.38 -30.91 42.98
CA VAL A 545 -22.40 -31.10 44.08
C VAL A 545 -21.04 -30.48 43.74
N GLY A 546 -20.42 -29.58 44.50
CA GLY A 546 -20.69 -28.96 45.80
C GLY A 546 -19.36 -28.35 46.32
N ALA A 547 -19.46 -27.17 46.92
CA ALA A 547 -18.59 -26.59 47.96
C ALA A 547 -17.11 -26.18 47.67
N ASP A 548 -16.86 -24.91 48.03
CA ASP A 548 -15.73 -24.36 48.78
C ASP A 548 -14.51 -23.66 48.11
N HIS A 549 -14.41 -22.38 48.51
CA HIS A 549 -13.29 -21.42 48.59
C HIS A 549 -12.86 -20.55 47.38
N PRO A 550 -12.76 -19.20 47.56
CA PRO A 550 -12.26 -18.25 46.56
C PRO A 550 -10.78 -17.86 46.80
N PRO A 551 -10.11 -17.27 45.80
CA PRO A 551 -9.26 -16.10 46.06
C PRO A 551 -9.49 -14.99 45.02
N GLU A 552 -9.84 -13.79 45.48
CA GLU A 552 -8.95 -12.63 45.66
C GLU A 552 -8.76 -11.79 44.40
N VAL A 553 -9.43 -10.63 44.44
CA VAL A 553 -9.26 -9.47 43.58
C VAL A 553 -7.97 -8.76 43.98
N LEU A 554 -7.06 -8.54 43.03
CA LEU A 554 -5.97 -7.58 43.18
C LEU A 554 -5.93 -6.60 42.00
N ASN A 555 -6.40 -5.39 42.31
CA ASN A 555 -6.13 -4.15 41.61
C ASN A 555 -4.64 -3.75 41.75
N GLY A 556 -4.09 -3.12 40.71
CA GLY A 556 -2.82 -2.39 40.71
C GLY A 556 -2.20 -2.47 39.31
N TYR A 557 -1.80 -1.42 38.60
CA TYR A 557 -1.36 -0.09 39.02
C TYR A 557 -1.62 0.95 37.92
N HIS A 558 -2.07 2.13 38.32
CA HIS A 558 -1.80 3.39 37.63
C HIS A 558 -0.35 3.79 37.92
N GLU A 559 0.41 4.20 36.90
CA GLU A 559 1.49 5.16 37.10
C GLU A 559 1.37 6.33 36.13
N VAL A 560 1.42 7.49 36.76
CA VAL A 560 1.30 8.85 36.24
C VAL A 560 2.73 9.34 36.00
N VAL A 561 3.08 9.69 34.77
CA VAL A 561 4.30 10.46 34.50
C VAL A 561 3.92 11.92 34.31
N LYS A 562 4.30 12.75 35.30
CA LYS A 562 4.21 14.21 35.26
C LYS A 562 5.28 14.80 34.32
N PRO A 563 5.01 15.95 33.69
CA PRO A 563 5.92 16.59 32.74
C PRO A 563 7.04 17.36 33.44
N ALA A 564 8.26 17.29 32.89
CA ALA A 564 9.41 18.07 33.34
C ALA A 564 9.56 19.38 32.55
N ALA A 565 9.63 20.45 33.34
CA ALA A 565 9.87 21.88 33.13
C ALA A 565 10.64 22.37 31.88
N ALA A 566 10.16 23.53 31.42
CA ALA A 566 10.76 24.45 30.45
C ALA A 566 12.04 25.16 30.95
N VAL A 567 12.91 25.52 30.00
CA VAL A 567 14.03 26.48 30.13
C VAL A 567 14.09 27.32 28.82
N PRO A 568 14.41 28.64 28.87
CA PRO A 568 13.80 29.68 28.04
C PRO A 568 14.61 30.09 26.78
N PRO A 569 14.10 31.00 25.92
CA PRO A 569 14.73 31.31 24.63
C PRO A 569 15.84 32.36 24.77
N LYS A 570 16.82 32.31 23.86
CA LYS A 570 17.75 33.40 23.56
C LYS A 570 17.57 33.82 22.11
N GLU A 571 17.11 35.04 21.89
CA GLU A 571 17.17 35.75 20.60
C GLU A 571 18.51 36.52 20.46
N PRO A 572 18.71 37.40 19.45
CA PRO A 572 19.70 37.17 18.40
C PRO A 572 20.85 38.17 18.50
N ASN A 573 21.95 37.94 17.80
CA ASN A 573 22.86 39.02 17.41
C ASN A 573 23.35 38.76 15.99
N GLY A 574 23.03 39.71 15.12
CA GLY A 574 23.64 39.82 13.81
C GLY A 574 25.05 40.36 13.91
N ASP A 575 25.87 40.01 12.93
CA ASP A 575 26.84 40.90 12.30
C ASP A 575 27.38 40.21 11.03
N ALA A 576 27.10 40.84 9.89
CA ALA A 576 27.93 40.80 8.69
C ALA A 576 28.71 42.15 8.67
N PRO A 577 29.84 42.36 7.96
CA PRO A 577 30.12 41.80 6.62
C PRO A 577 31.61 41.57 6.25
N GLN A 578 31.81 41.23 4.96
CA GLN A 578 32.98 41.47 4.08
C GLN A 578 33.86 40.27 3.68
N GLY A 579 33.51 39.71 2.52
CA GLY A 579 34.33 39.51 1.32
C GLY A 579 35.82 39.15 1.42
N ASN A 580 36.17 38.00 0.83
CA ASN A 580 37.24 37.98 -0.17
C ASN A 580 37.11 36.77 -1.12
N HIS A 581 37.09 37.08 -2.42
CA HIS A 581 37.20 36.13 -3.52
C HIS A 581 38.59 35.49 -3.54
N THR A 582 38.66 34.16 -3.55
CA THR A 582 39.70 33.44 -4.31
C THR A 582 39.12 32.13 -4.82
N THR A 583 39.04 32.05 -6.14
CA THR A 583 38.73 30.86 -6.94
C THR A 583 39.83 29.82 -6.78
N LYS A 584 39.49 28.64 -6.25
CA LYS A 584 40.27 27.41 -6.42
C LYS A 584 39.39 26.41 -7.14
N GLU A 585 39.82 26.02 -8.34
CA GLU A 585 39.25 24.95 -9.14
C GLU A 585 39.17 23.66 -8.31
N ALA A 586 37.95 23.19 -8.06
CA ALA A 586 37.71 21.89 -7.46
C ALA A 586 37.92 20.82 -8.52
N THR A 587 38.92 19.97 -8.31
CA THR A 587 39.08 18.70 -9.02
C THR A 587 37.81 17.86 -8.85
N PRO A 588 37.32 17.15 -9.88
CA PRO A 588 36.11 16.34 -9.74
C PRO A 588 36.36 15.21 -8.74
N SER A 589 35.71 15.29 -7.58
CA SER A 589 35.72 14.21 -6.60
C SER A 589 35.10 12.96 -7.24
N LYS A 590 35.81 11.83 -7.17
CA LYS A 590 35.27 10.52 -7.57
C LYS A 590 33.90 10.30 -6.90
N PRO A 591 32.91 9.70 -7.58
CA PRO A 591 31.63 9.39 -6.96
C PRO A 591 31.85 8.44 -5.79
N VAL A 592 31.62 8.94 -4.58
CA VAL A 592 31.67 8.20 -3.33
C VAL A 592 30.28 7.61 -3.09
N SER A 593 30.20 6.30 -2.85
CA SER A 593 28.93 5.61 -2.54
C SER A 593 28.28 6.23 -1.29
N ILE A 594 26.94 6.35 -1.31
CA ILE A 594 26.14 6.80 -0.15
C ILE A 594 26.43 5.95 1.09
N TYR A 595 26.83 4.67 0.93
CA TYR A 595 27.26 3.82 2.04
C TYR A 595 28.50 4.37 2.78
N GLU A 596 29.49 4.90 2.06
CA GLU A 596 30.68 5.51 2.68
C GLU A 596 30.34 6.84 3.37
N GLN A 597 29.41 7.61 2.80
CA GLN A 597 28.90 8.84 3.42
C GLN A 597 28.13 8.54 4.71
N LEU A 598 27.42 7.40 4.76
CA LEU A 598 26.67 6.94 5.92
C LEU A 598 27.53 6.23 6.97
N LYS A 599 28.70 5.71 6.59
CA LYS A 599 29.69 5.10 7.50
C LYS A 599 30.50 6.16 8.25
N GLN A 600 30.65 7.36 7.68
CA GLN A 600 31.34 8.50 8.32
C GLN A 600 30.51 9.20 9.41
N LYS A 601 29.19 8.94 9.48
CA LYS A 601 28.36 9.35 10.62
C LYS A 601 28.41 8.23 11.67
N ASP A 602 29.22 8.45 12.70
CA ASP A 602 29.57 7.51 13.76
C ASP A 602 28.37 6.71 14.32
N TRP A 603 28.56 5.40 14.41
CA TRP A 603 27.61 4.36 14.84
C TRP A 603 27.39 4.32 16.37
N ALA A 604 27.90 5.30 17.14
CA ALA A 604 28.08 5.19 18.58
C ALA A 604 27.44 6.30 19.46
N GLN A 605 26.72 7.29 18.90
CA GLN A 605 26.22 8.43 19.70
C GLN A 605 24.72 8.77 19.56
N SER A 606 23.88 7.85 19.11
CA SER A 606 22.42 8.08 19.17
C SER A 606 21.70 6.84 19.66
N PHE A 607 21.90 6.58 20.95
CA PHE A 607 21.09 5.68 21.77
C PHE A 607 20.76 6.39 23.08
N TYR A 608 19.57 7.00 23.14
CA TYR A 608 18.61 6.99 24.25
C TYR A 608 17.28 7.58 23.75
#